data_AF-A0A348TU61-F1
#
_entry.id   AF-A0A348TU61-F1
#
_cell.length_a   1.000
_cell.length_b   1.000
_cell.length_c   1.000
_cell.angle_alpha   90.00
_cell.angle_beta   90.00
_cell.angle_gamma   90.00
#
_symmetry.space_group_name_H-M   'P 1'
#
loop_
_entity.id
_entity.type
_entity.pdbx_description
1 polymer ?
#
loop_
_entity_poly.entity_id
_entity_poly.type
_entity_poly.pdbx_seq_one_letter_code
_entity_poly.pdbx_strand_id
1 'polypeptide(L)'
;MRDIAIQERENDLVLGTFGRGFYVLDNYSPLRELEYVLDQEAAFFTTKPGLLFRRANIGGTDYKGAQLYKAKNPEVGTTFEWYLAENAKRVKENRPEANNELPHYPSLDQLQAEDWEEKPYLLFEISDSLGNPVARFTKSDSKGISRHTWDGRMSSKASIRTNGEPVTEAYGTTFVLPGTYFLSLSRATNGALETLVERHEFKVNHLYNYEGIDMEFNQSVDALMAVSNQINA
;
A
#
# COMPACT_ATOMS: atom_id res chain seq x y z
N MET A 1 18.92 -12.51 -24.33
CA MET A 1 19.24 -11.29 -23.57
C MET A 1 20.62 -10.85 -24.01
N ARG A 2 20.80 -9.62 -24.52
CA ARG A 2 22.06 -9.22 -25.19
C ARG A 2 22.79 -8.08 -24.50
N ASP A 3 22.06 -7.26 -23.76
CA ASP A 3 22.60 -6.09 -23.08
C ASP A 3 21.85 -5.85 -21.77
N ILE A 4 22.59 -5.39 -20.76
CA ILE A 4 22.10 -5.11 -19.41
C ILE A 4 22.75 -3.80 -18.96
N ALA A 5 21.93 -2.80 -18.68
CA ALA A 5 22.38 -1.54 -18.12
C ALA A 5 21.81 -1.40 -16.71
N ILE A 6 22.69 -1.23 -15.73
CA ILE A 6 22.33 -1.01 -14.32
C ILE A 6 22.45 0.47 -14.05
N GLN A 7 21.34 1.10 -13.65
CA GLN A 7 21.32 2.48 -13.20
C GLN A 7 21.43 2.51 -11.67
N GLU A 8 22.65 2.57 -11.15
CA GLU A 8 22.93 2.47 -9.71
C GLU A 8 22.29 3.60 -8.89
N ARG A 9 22.24 4.82 -9.43
CA ARG A 9 21.65 5.98 -8.74
C ARG A 9 20.16 5.79 -8.44
N GLU A 10 19.45 5.19 -9.39
CA GLU A 10 18.00 4.99 -9.31
C GLU A 10 17.65 3.56 -8.94
N ASN A 11 18.59 2.65 -8.74
CA ASN A 11 18.32 1.21 -8.59
C ASN A 11 17.39 0.65 -9.69
N ASP A 12 17.59 1.05 -10.95
CA ASP A 12 16.78 0.57 -12.07
C ASP A 12 17.59 -0.33 -13.00
N LEU A 13 16.93 -1.31 -13.60
CA LEU A 13 17.55 -2.29 -14.47
C LEU A 13 16.93 -2.26 -15.86
N VAL A 14 17.74 -1.95 -16.88
CA VAL A 14 17.31 -1.92 -18.28
C VAL A 14 17.87 -3.13 -19.02
N LEU A 15 16.97 -3.92 -19.63
CA LEU A 15 17.32 -5.16 -20.34
C LEU A 15 17.03 -5.05 -21.82
N GLY A 16 18.05 -5.28 -22.66
CA GLY A 16 17.90 -5.35 -24.11
C GLY A 16 17.44 -6.73 -24.61
N THR A 17 16.32 -6.76 -25.32
CA THR A 17 15.80 -7.99 -25.97
C THR A 17 16.37 -8.18 -27.38
N PHE A 18 16.19 -9.37 -27.95
CA PHE A 18 16.71 -9.72 -29.28
C PHE A 18 15.98 -8.99 -30.44
N GLY A 19 14.79 -8.43 -30.21
CA GLY A 19 13.88 -7.95 -31.26
C GLY A 19 13.56 -6.45 -31.21
N ARG A 20 14.54 -5.59 -30.90
CA ARG A 20 14.40 -4.12 -30.73
C ARG A 20 13.53 -3.65 -29.55
N GLY A 21 13.12 -4.55 -28.66
CA GLY A 21 12.47 -4.20 -27.40
C GLY A 21 13.48 -4.04 -26.26
N PHE A 22 13.11 -3.27 -25.24
CA PHE A 22 13.82 -3.21 -23.97
C PHE A 22 12.81 -3.30 -22.81
N TYR A 23 13.24 -3.84 -21.67
CA TYR A 23 12.45 -3.91 -20.44
C TYR A 23 13.10 -3.02 -19.38
N VAL A 24 12.28 -2.30 -18.61
CA VAL A 24 12.74 -1.48 -17.49
C VAL A 24 12.12 -2.05 -16.23
N LEU A 25 12.95 -2.53 -15.32
CA LEU A 25 12.55 -2.90 -13.97
C LEU A 25 12.85 -1.73 -13.04
N ASP A 26 11.80 -1.06 -12.61
CA ASP A 26 11.89 0.00 -11.61
C ASP A 26 12.14 -0.62 -10.23
N ASN A 27 13.20 -0.17 -9.56
CA ASN A 27 13.64 -0.64 -8.25
C ASN A 27 13.96 -2.15 -8.21
N TYR A 28 15.21 -2.53 -8.52
CA TYR A 28 15.65 -3.92 -8.35
C TYR A 28 16.10 -4.25 -6.91
N SER A 29 15.97 -3.33 -5.95
CA SER A 29 16.38 -3.51 -4.55
C SER A 29 15.77 -4.76 -3.89
N PRO A 30 14.48 -5.10 -4.09
CA PRO A 30 13.91 -6.33 -3.52
C PRO A 30 14.61 -7.60 -3.96
N LEU A 31 15.16 -7.63 -5.18
CA LEU A 31 15.90 -8.79 -5.69
C LEU A 31 17.27 -8.95 -5.00
N ARG A 32 17.87 -7.85 -4.55
CA ARG A 32 19.15 -7.88 -3.82
C ARG A 32 18.98 -8.29 -2.37
N GLU A 33 17.88 -7.86 -1.76
CA GLU A 33 17.58 -8.04 -0.34
C GLU A 33 16.79 -9.32 -0.06
N LEU A 34 16.37 -10.03 -1.12
CA LEU A 34 15.49 -11.18 -1.03
C LEU A 34 15.99 -12.24 -0.04
N GLU A 35 17.28 -12.58 -0.10
CA GLU A 35 17.86 -13.62 0.77
C GLU A 35 17.73 -13.25 2.26
N TYR A 36 17.93 -11.99 2.62
CA TYR A 36 17.83 -11.51 3.99
C TYR A 36 16.38 -11.34 4.47
N VAL A 37 15.48 -10.99 3.55
CA VAL A 37 14.06 -10.75 3.85
C VAL A 37 13.27 -12.06 3.99
N LEU A 38 13.65 -13.10 3.25
CA LEU A 38 12.98 -14.41 3.32
C LEU A 38 13.15 -15.14 4.66
N ASP A 39 14.18 -14.78 5.44
CA ASP A 39 14.40 -15.35 6.78
C ASP A 39 13.48 -14.74 7.86
N GLN A 40 12.74 -13.68 7.53
CA GLN A 40 11.87 -12.95 8.45
C GLN A 40 10.40 -13.29 8.21
N GLU A 41 9.57 -13.21 9.27
CA GLU A 41 8.13 -13.44 9.15
C GLU A 41 7.44 -12.37 8.30
N ALA A 42 7.83 -11.11 8.51
CA ALA A 42 7.39 -9.97 7.72
C ALA A 42 8.51 -8.93 7.70
N ALA A 43 8.79 -8.36 6.52
CA ALA A 43 9.74 -7.27 6.41
C ALA A 43 9.43 -6.39 5.20
N PHE A 44 9.79 -5.11 5.30
CA PHE A 44 9.80 -4.21 4.16
C PHE A 44 11.16 -4.26 3.47
N PHE A 45 11.13 -4.16 2.14
CA PHE A 45 12.34 -3.90 1.35
C PHE A 45 12.74 -2.43 1.46
N THR A 46 13.96 -2.11 1.04
CA THR A 46 14.41 -0.72 0.96
C THR A 46 13.48 0.12 0.09
N THR A 47 12.82 1.08 0.73
CA THR A 47 11.89 2.00 0.09
C THR A 47 12.66 3.15 -0.54
N LYS A 48 12.49 3.36 -1.84
CA LYS A 48 12.98 4.56 -2.53
C LYS A 48 12.28 5.81 -1.97
N PRO A 49 12.98 6.95 -1.85
CA PRO A 49 12.34 8.20 -1.48
C PRO A 49 11.14 8.51 -2.40
N GLY A 50 9.97 8.72 -1.80
CA GLY A 50 8.76 9.06 -2.53
C GLY A 50 8.87 10.42 -3.18
N LEU A 51 8.21 10.60 -4.33
CA LEU A 51 8.19 11.87 -5.06
C LEU A 51 6.75 12.34 -5.25
N LEU A 52 6.38 13.39 -4.52
CA LEU A 52 5.05 13.99 -4.56
C LEU A 52 5.01 15.14 -5.56
N PHE A 53 3.96 15.13 -6.39
CA PHE A 53 3.67 16.20 -7.33
C PHE A 53 2.21 16.17 -7.77
N ARG A 54 1.65 17.34 -8.09
CA ARG A 54 0.36 17.40 -8.78
C ARG A 54 0.56 17.08 -10.24
N ARG A 55 -0.06 15.98 -10.70
CA ARG A 55 -0.12 15.69 -12.14
C ARG A 55 -0.94 16.75 -12.84
N ALA A 56 -0.34 17.39 -13.84
CA ALA A 56 -1.10 18.19 -14.79
C ALA A 56 -1.97 17.25 -15.63
N ASN A 57 -3.28 17.47 -15.65
CA ASN A 57 -4.17 16.77 -16.56
C ASN A 57 -4.16 17.51 -17.91
N ILE A 58 -3.14 17.25 -18.71
CA ILE A 58 -3.08 17.74 -20.09
C ILE A 58 -3.89 16.75 -20.92
N GLY A 59 -5.19 17.02 -21.03
CA GLY A 59 -6.12 16.20 -21.81
C GLY A 59 -5.71 16.07 -23.29
N GLY A 60 -6.32 15.14 -24.02
CA GLY A 60 -6.22 15.10 -25.49
C GLY A 60 -5.57 13.87 -26.12
N THR A 61 -5.62 12.71 -25.47
CA THR A 61 -5.13 11.45 -26.08
C THR A 61 -6.27 10.54 -26.57
N ASP A 62 -7.49 10.70 -26.06
CA ASP A 62 -8.62 9.80 -26.33
C ASP A 62 -9.07 9.79 -27.81
N TYR A 63 -8.71 10.83 -28.58
CA TYR A 63 -9.11 11.00 -29.98
C TYR A 63 -8.07 10.52 -31.01
N LYS A 64 -6.91 9.99 -30.57
CA LYS A 64 -5.76 9.69 -31.46
C LYS A 64 -5.67 8.23 -31.93
N GLY A 65 -6.64 7.40 -31.56
CA GLY A 65 -6.73 5.98 -31.99
C GLY A 65 -5.50 5.14 -31.61
N ALA A 66 -5.32 4.00 -32.29
CA ALA A 66 -4.23 3.05 -32.03
C ALA A 66 -2.85 3.51 -32.56
N GLN A 67 -2.74 4.70 -33.17
CA GLN A 67 -1.49 5.21 -33.72
C GLN A 67 -0.56 5.83 -32.66
N LEU A 68 -1.07 6.13 -31.46
CA LEU A 68 -0.30 6.73 -30.38
C LEU A 68 -0.29 5.82 -29.15
N TYR A 69 0.81 5.07 -28.97
CA TYR A 69 1.06 4.36 -27.73
C TYR A 69 1.76 5.27 -26.73
N LYS A 70 1.23 5.36 -25.51
CA LYS A 70 1.89 5.96 -24.35
C LYS A 70 1.95 4.93 -23.24
N ALA A 71 3.13 4.72 -22.69
CA ALA A 71 3.27 3.92 -21.48
C ALA A 71 2.54 4.61 -20.31
N LYS A 72 2.05 3.82 -19.34
CA LYS A 72 1.44 4.36 -18.12
C LYS A 72 2.53 5.09 -17.33
N ASN A 73 2.26 6.33 -16.93
CA ASN A 73 3.16 7.08 -16.06
C ASN A 73 3.28 6.39 -14.69
N PRO A 74 4.47 6.44 -14.05
CA PRO A 74 4.69 5.89 -12.72
C PRO A 74 3.76 6.56 -11.72
N GLU A 75 3.25 5.79 -10.77
CA GLU A 75 2.34 6.27 -9.71
C GLU A 75 2.99 7.39 -8.89
N VAL A 76 2.20 8.42 -8.53
CA VAL A 76 2.70 9.49 -7.65
C VAL A 76 2.65 9.00 -6.23
N GLY A 77 3.75 9.15 -5.49
CA GLY A 77 3.78 8.72 -4.11
C GLY A 77 5.07 8.04 -3.70
N THR A 78 4.92 7.18 -2.68
CA THR A 78 5.96 6.29 -2.19
C THR A 78 5.51 4.85 -2.41
N THR A 79 6.29 4.07 -3.15
CA THR A 79 6.01 2.65 -3.37
C THR A 79 6.67 1.83 -2.28
N PHE A 80 5.84 1.13 -1.52
CA PHE A 80 6.25 0.17 -0.50
C PHE A 80 6.20 -1.24 -1.08
N GLU A 81 7.21 -2.01 -0.74
CA GLU A 81 7.31 -3.41 -1.08
C GLU A 81 7.56 -4.16 0.21
N TRP A 82 6.78 -5.19 0.47
CA TRP A 82 6.92 -6.00 1.68
C TRP A 82 6.83 -7.48 1.34
N TYR A 83 7.46 -8.27 2.19
CA TYR A 83 7.38 -9.71 2.18
C TYR A 83 6.58 -10.18 3.39
N LEU A 84 5.83 -11.25 3.18
CA LEU A 84 5.09 -11.95 4.22
C LEU A 84 5.27 -13.45 4.05
N ALA A 85 5.82 -14.11 5.08
CA ALA A 85 6.14 -15.54 5.05
C ALA A 85 4.90 -16.43 4.99
N GLU A 86 3.89 -16.07 5.78
CA GLU A 86 2.60 -16.78 5.87
C GLU A 86 1.46 -15.78 5.94
N ASN A 87 0.32 -16.12 5.34
CA ASN A 87 -0.95 -15.42 5.55
C ASN A 87 -1.64 -15.93 6.82
N ALA A 88 -2.52 -15.13 7.41
CA ALA A 88 -3.36 -15.60 8.51
C ALA A 88 -4.20 -16.81 8.05
N LYS A 89 -4.14 -17.88 8.85
CA LYS A 89 -4.91 -19.11 8.63
C LYS A 89 -6.39 -18.80 8.82
N ARG A 90 -7.20 -19.16 7.83
CA ARG A 90 -8.66 -19.02 7.92
C ARG A 90 -9.33 -20.30 8.38
N VAL A 91 -10.48 -20.20 9.04
CA VAL A 91 -11.30 -21.37 9.40
C VAL A 91 -11.62 -22.20 8.15
N LYS A 92 -11.93 -21.52 7.04
CA LYS A 92 -12.18 -22.15 5.74
C LYS A 92 -10.98 -22.94 5.18
N GLU A 93 -9.75 -22.55 5.48
CA GLU A 93 -8.55 -23.23 4.99
C GLU A 93 -8.27 -24.54 5.72
N ASN A 94 -8.81 -24.72 6.93
CA ASN A 94 -8.71 -25.97 7.68
C ASN A 94 -9.73 -27.04 7.25
N ARG A 95 -10.42 -26.85 6.11
CA ARG A 95 -11.32 -27.87 5.56
C ARG A 95 -10.52 -29.08 5.10
N PRO A 96 -10.93 -30.31 5.42
CA PRO A 96 -10.32 -31.50 4.82
C PRO A 96 -10.56 -31.48 3.31
N GLU A 97 -9.53 -31.84 2.55
CA GLU A 97 -9.62 -31.88 1.09
C GLU A 97 -10.72 -32.87 0.67
N ALA A 98 -11.58 -32.45 -0.26
CA ALA A 98 -12.63 -33.30 -0.78
C ALA A 98 -11.99 -34.46 -1.57
N ASN A 99 -12.11 -35.69 -1.07
CA ASN A 99 -11.73 -36.88 -1.80
C ASN A 99 -12.91 -37.30 -2.71
N ASN A 100 -12.62 -37.70 -3.95
CA ASN A 100 -13.60 -38.18 -4.93
C ASN A 100 -14.45 -39.36 -4.42
N GLU A 101 -13.96 -40.12 -3.42
CA GLU A 101 -14.66 -41.27 -2.86
C GLU A 101 -15.66 -40.91 -1.75
N LEU A 102 -15.47 -39.78 -1.05
CA LEU A 102 -16.36 -39.28 0.01
C LEU A 102 -16.42 -37.75 -0.04
N PRO A 103 -17.46 -37.15 -0.66
CA PRO A 103 -17.64 -35.71 -0.61
C PRO A 103 -17.86 -35.29 0.86
N HIS A 104 -16.90 -34.56 1.42
CA HIS A 104 -17.01 -34.00 2.75
C HIS A 104 -17.80 -32.70 2.70
N TYR A 105 -18.96 -32.68 3.36
CA TYR A 105 -19.77 -31.48 3.52
C TYR A 105 -19.53 -30.86 4.90
N PRO A 106 -19.33 -29.54 4.98
CA PRO A 106 -19.15 -28.87 6.27
C PRO A 106 -20.42 -28.96 7.12
N SER A 107 -20.27 -29.02 8.44
CA SER A 107 -21.40 -28.93 9.36
C SER A 107 -21.98 -27.51 9.40
N LEU A 108 -23.21 -27.36 9.90
CA LEU A 108 -23.82 -26.04 10.08
C LEU A 108 -22.98 -25.15 11.02
N ASP A 109 -22.41 -25.72 12.08
CA ASP A 109 -21.55 -24.99 13.01
C ASP A 109 -20.27 -24.49 12.34
N GLN A 110 -19.69 -25.28 11.42
CA GLN A 110 -18.52 -24.87 10.63
C GLN A 110 -18.87 -23.73 9.67
N LEU A 111 -20.00 -23.81 8.97
CA LEU A 111 -20.47 -22.75 8.08
C LEU A 111 -20.74 -21.46 8.85
N GLN A 112 -21.35 -21.55 10.04
CA GLN A 112 -21.61 -20.40 10.89
C GLN A 112 -20.32 -19.76 11.41
N ALA A 113 -19.34 -20.58 11.81
CA ALA A 113 -18.02 -20.09 12.23
C ALA A 113 -17.27 -19.41 11.08
N GLU A 114 -17.40 -19.90 9.84
CA GLU A 114 -16.82 -19.25 8.65
C GLU A 114 -17.50 -17.94 8.29
N ASP A 115 -18.84 -17.87 8.41
CA ASP A 115 -19.60 -16.64 8.11
C ASP A 115 -19.35 -15.54 9.15
N TRP A 116 -19.05 -15.91 10.39
CA TRP A 116 -18.71 -14.98 11.46
C TRP A 116 -17.23 -14.59 11.50
N GLU A 117 -16.37 -15.28 10.75
CA GLU A 117 -14.94 -14.96 10.66
C GLU A 117 -14.73 -13.65 9.88
N GLU A 118 -14.08 -12.68 10.51
CA GLU A 118 -13.67 -11.46 9.83
C GLU A 118 -12.48 -11.76 8.91
N LYS A 119 -12.54 -11.28 7.66
CA LYS A 119 -11.44 -11.49 6.71
C LYS A 119 -10.18 -10.80 7.25
N PRO A 120 -9.06 -11.52 7.44
CA PRO A 120 -7.82 -10.91 7.89
C PRO A 120 -7.33 -9.88 6.88
N TYR A 121 -6.84 -8.77 7.41
CA TYR A 121 -6.28 -7.67 6.63
C TYR A 121 -5.03 -7.11 7.32
N LEU A 122 -4.17 -6.51 6.50
CA LEU A 122 -2.98 -5.79 6.92
C LEU A 122 -3.34 -4.32 7.08
N LEU A 123 -3.01 -3.74 8.23
CA LEU A 123 -3.11 -2.33 8.56
C LEU A 123 -1.73 -1.69 8.48
N PHE A 124 -1.66 -0.64 7.67
CA PHE A 124 -0.48 0.18 7.47
C PHE A 124 -0.74 1.53 8.11
N GLU A 125 0.09 1.94 9.06
CA GLU A 125 0.00 3.25 9.70
C GLU A 125 1.30 4.02 9.46
N ILE A 126 1.15 5.22 8.88
CA ILE A 126 2.24 6.15 8.62
C ILE A 126 2.25 7.18 9.73
N SER A 127 3.40 7.36 10.36
CA SER A 127 3.66 8.37 11.37
C SER A 127 4.78 9.33 10.95
N ASP A 128 4.74 10.54 11.50
CA ASP A 128 5.83 11.51 11.35
C ASP A 128 7.01 11.20 12.30
N SER A 129 8.06 12.03 12.23
CA SER A 129 9.22 11.91 13.14
C SER A 129 8.91 12.10 14.63
N LEU A 130 7.77 12.71 14.96
CA LEU A 130 7.29 12.93 16.33
C LEU A 130 6.36 11.81 16.81
N GLY A 131 6.03 10.85 15.94
CA GLY A 131 5.12 9.74 16.21
C GLY A 131 3.63 10.07 16.04
N ASN A 132 3.29 11.21 15.43
CA ASN A 132 1.89 11.52 15.14
C ASN A 132 1.42 10.71 13.93
N PRO A 133 0.21 10.11 13.96
CA PRO A 133 -0.33 9.40 12.81
C PRO A 133 -0.73 10.39 11.70
N VAL A 134 -0.28 10.10 10.49
CA VAL A 134 -0.42 10.94 9.30
C VAL A 134 -1.39 10.32 8.32
N ALA A 135 -1.24 9.03 8.05
CA ALA A 135 -2.09 8.31 7.13
C ALA A 135 -2.23 6.85 7.57
N ARG A 136 -3.37 6.23 7.23
CA ARG A 136 -3.57 4.80 7.39
C ARG A 136 -4.26 4.22 6.18
N PHE A 137 -3.92 3.00 5.82
CA PHE A 137 -4.59 2.23 4.77
C PHE A 137 -4.51 0.74 5.05
N THR A 138 -5.30 -0.06 4.34
CA THR A 138 -5.32 -1.51 4.52
C THR A 138 -5.10 -2.27 3.23
N LYS A 139 -4.58 -3.47 3.33
CA LYS A 139 -4.46 -4.41 2.21
C LYS A 139 -4.88 -5.79 2.65
N SER A 140 -5.23 -6.63 1.68
CA SER A 140 -5.49 -8.05 1.95
C SER A 140 -4.24 -8.72 2.52
N ASP A 141 -4.44 -9.62 3.48
CA ASP A 141 -3.37 -10.48 3.97
C ASP A 141 -3.06 -11.57 2.94
N SER A 142 -1.98 -11.37 2.18
CA SER A 142 -1.53 -12.28 1.12
C SER A 142 -0.07 -12.66 1.33
N LYS A 143 0.21 -13.96 1.31
CA LYS A 143 1.56 -14.52 1.38
C LYS A 143 2.41 -14.10 0.19
N GLY A 144 3.70 -13.86 0.44
CA GLY A 144 4.71 -13.53 -0.57
C GLY A 144 5.04 -12.04 -0.63
N ILE A 145 5.56 -11.61 -1.77
CA ILE A 145 5.95 -10.22 -1.99
C ILE A 145 4.78 -9.44 -2.57
N SER A 146 4.47 -8.31 -1.94
CA SER A 146 3.41 -7.40 -2.37
C SER A 146 3.96 -5.99 -2.52
N ARG A 147 3.31 -5.20 -3.40
CA ARG A 147 3.70 -3.83 -3.74
C ARG A 147 2.48 -2.91 -3.65
N HIS A 148 2.65 -1.75 -3.04
CA HIS A 148 1.61 -0.72 -2.98
C HIS A 148 2.20 0.68 -2.99
N THR A 149 1.59 1.60 -3.73
CA THR A 149 1.99 3.01 -3.76
C THR A 149 1.04 3.85 -2.92
N TRP A 150 1.55 4.41 -1.83
CA TRP A 150 0.84 5.45 -1.07
C TRP A 150 0.98 6.79 -1.78
N ASP A 151 -0.14 7.46 -2.00
CA ASP A 151 -0.21 8.71 -2.76
C ASP A 151 0.39 9.94 -2.05
N GLY A 152 0.89 9.79 -0.83
CA GLY A 152 1.51 10.86 -0.06
C GLY A 152 0.52 11.81 0.60
N ARG A 153 -0.76 11.45 0.68
CA ARG A 153 -1.78 12.28 1.32
C ARG A 153 -2.05 11.87 2.76
N MET A 154 -2.35 12.86 3.59
CA MET A 154 -2.82 12.65 4.95
C MET A 154 -4.23 12.03 4.97
N SER A 155 -4.50 11.17 5.94
CA SER A 155 -5.84 10.65 6.18
C SER A 155 -6.73 11.72 6.82
N SER A 156 -7.91 11.92 6.24
CA SER A 156 -8.95 12.81 6.78
C SER A 156 -9.49 12.27 8.10
N LYS A 157 -9.60 13.15 9.10
CA LYS A 157 -10.34 12.90 10.35
C LYS A 157 -11.85 13.09 10.16
N ALA A 158 -12.27 13.77 9.10
CA ALA A 158 -13.68 14.07 8.80
C ALA A 158 -14.42 12.92 8.09
N SER A 159 -13.74 11.83 7.76
CA SER A 159 -14.32 10.70 7.02
C SER A 159 -15.23 9.86 7.91
N ILE A 160 -16.54 10.12 7.86
CA ILE A 160 -17.59 9.36 8.56
C ILE A 160 -18.33 8.48 7.56
N ARG A 161 -17.64 7.48 7.00
CA ARG A 161 -18.34 6.40 6.31
C ARG A 161 -18.69 5.37 7.38
N THR A 162 -19.94 4.98 7.54
CA THR A 162 -20.32 3.87 8.45
C THR A 162 -20.68 2.60 7.67
N ASN A 163 -20.68 2.69 6.34
CA ASN A 163 -20.97 1.57 5.47
C ASN A 163 -19.74 0.67 5.33
N GLY A 164 -19.82 -0.57 5.82
CA GLY A 164 -18.72 -1.54 5.79
C GLY A 164 -17.69 -1.37 6.91
N GLU A 165 -18.16 -1.06 8.13
CA GLU A 165 -17.29 -1.00 9.31
C GLU A 165 -16.58 -2.36 9.57
N PRO A 166 -15.33 -2.33 10.07
CA PRO A 166 -14.55 -1.14 10.41
C PRO A 166 -14.04 -0.38 9.18
N VAL A 167 -14.14 0.96 9.21
CA VAL A 167 -13.61 1.83 8.15
C VAL A 167 -12.09 1.78 8.19
N THR A 168 -11.53 0.98 7.32
CA THR A 168 -10.11 0.66 7.36
C THR A 168 -9.26 1.65 6.55
N GLU A 169 -9.84 2.32 5.55
CA GLU A 169 -9.16 3.32 4.72
C GLU A 169 -9.84 4.68 4.80
N ALA A 170 -9.14 5.69 5.32
CA ALA A 170 -9.62 7.06 5.37
C ALA A 170 -9.33 7.79 4.05
N TYR A 171 -10.20 8.73 3.67
CA TYR A 171 -9.99 9.54 2.46
C TYR A 171 -8.74 10.43 2.60
N GLY A 172 -7.93 10.51 1.54
CA GLY A 172 -6.72 11.33 1.50
C GLY A 172 -7.01 12.81 1.24
N THR A 173 -6.42 13.72 2.01
CA THR A 173 -6.69 15.18 1.93
C THR A 173 -5.57 15.95 1.22
N THR A 174 -4.60 16.44 1.99
CA THR A 174 -3.48 17.25 1.55
C THR A 174 -2.21 16.41 1.46
N PHE A 175 -1.26 16.84 0.63
CA PHE A 175 0.05 16.18 0.60
C PHE A 175 0.80 16.46 1.90
N VAL A 176 1.54 15.46 2.35
CA VAL A 176 2.47 15.62 3.46
C VAL A 176 3.65 16.50 3.05
N LEU A 177 4.29 17.16 4.01
CA LEU A 177 5.50 17.93 3.75
C LEU A 177 6.68 16.99 3.43
N PRO A 178 7.72 17.46 2.71
CA PRO A 178 8.93 16.66 2.53
C PRO A 178 9.61 16.41 3.88
N GLY A 179 10.05 15.18 4.10
CA GLY A 179 10.63 14.76 5.38
C GLY A 179 10.78 13.26 5.52
N THR A 180 11.20 12.85 6.71
CA THR A 180 11.29 11.44 7.10
C THR A 180 10.01 11.03 7.81
N TYR A 181 9.45 9.90 7.37
CA TYR A 181 8.24 9.29 7.90
C TYR A 181 8.52 7.82 8.25
N PHE A 182 7.63 7.25 9.04
CA PHE A 182 7.76 5.89 9.54
C PHE A 182 6.49 5.11 9.27
N LEU A 183 6.63 3.90 8.78
CA LEU A 183 5.53 3.00 8.47
C LEU A 183 5.54 1.83 9.46
N SER A 184 4.41 1.59 10.12
CA SER A 184 4.17 0.36 10.87
C SER A 184 3.22 -0.56 10.09
N LEU A 185 3.41 -1.87 10.26
CA LEU A 185 2.58 -2.92 9.69
C LEU A 185 2.02 -3.77 10.81
N SER A 186 0.70 -3.85 10.87
CA SER A 186 -0.02 -4.72 11.77
C SER A 186 -0.97 -5.63 10.99
N ARG A 187 -1.21 -6.84 11.49
CA ARG A 187 -2.20 -7.78 10.97
C ARG A 187 -3.40 -7.81 11.91
N ALA A 188 -4.59 -7.65 11.36
CA ALA A 188 -5.85 -7.81 12.08
C ALA A 188 -6.47 -9.17 11.73
N THR A 189 -6.71 -10.01 12.75
CA THR A 189 -7.37 -11.32 12.60
C THR A 189 -8.45 -11.45 13.68
N ASN A 190 -9.73 -11.54 13.29
CA ASN A 190 -10.87 -11.65 14.23
C ASN A 190 -10.81 -10.64 15.40
N GLY A 191 -10.57 -9.37 15.11
CA GLY A 191 -10.47 -8.30 16.11
C GLY A 191 -9.16 -8.25 16.92
N ALA A 192 -8.26 -9.24 16.80
CA ALA A 192 -6.93 -9.17 17.39
C ALA A 192 -5.96 -8.48 16.41
N LEU A 193 -5.18 -7.52 16.91
CA LEU A 193 -4.21 -6.76 16.14
C LEU A 193 -2.80 -7.12 16.59
N GLU A 194 -2.04 -7.74 15.69
CA GLU A 194 -0.65 -8.15 15.89
C GLU A 194 0.25 -7.22 15.10
N THR A 195 1.32 -6.70 15.71
CA THR A 195 2.27 -5.84 15.00
C THR A 195 3.39 -6.72 14.43
N LEU A 196 3.51 -6.71 13.10
CA LEU A 196 4.50 -7.50 12.36
C LEU A 196 5.79 -6.71 12.14
N VAL A 197 5.66 -5.42 11.80
CA VAL A 197 6.80 -4.50 11.67
C VAL A 197 6.46 -3.22 12.40
N GLU A 198 7.21 -2.90 13.44
CA GLU A 198 6.94 -1.73 14.27
C GLU A 198 7.28 -0.41 13.57
N ARG A 199 8.42 -0.37 12.86
CA ARG A 199 8.95 0.88 12.34
C ARG A 199 9.85 0.69 11.12
N HIS A 200 9.34 1.07 9.96
CA HIS A 200 10.09 1.16 8.70
C HIS A 200 10.29 2.62 8.30
N GLU A 201 11.54 3.08 8.23
CA GLU A 201 11.86 4.45 7.85
C GLU A 201 11.79 4.65 6.33
N PHE A 202 11.18 5.75 5.90
CA PHE A 202 11.23 6.18 4.52
C PHE A 202 11.23 7.70 4.39
N LYS A 203 11.66 8.19 3.23
CA LYS A 203 11.75 9.62 2.93
C LYS A 203 10.72 10.02 1.88
N VAL A 204 10.19 11.23 2.01
CA VAL A 204 9.27 11.83 1.06
C VAL A 204 9.83 13.15 0.59
N ASN A 205 9.85 13.35 -0.73
CA ASN A 205 10.29 14.57 -1.40
C ASN A 205 9.16 15.14 -2.26
N HIS A 206 9.23 16.44 -2.54
CA HIS A 206 8.37 17.10 -3.52
C HIS A 206 9.16 17.47 -4.77
N LEU A 207 8.57 17.27 -5.94
CA LEU A 207 9.19 17.68 -7.21
C LEU A 207 9.13 19.20 -7.43
N TYR A 208 8.05 19.83 -6.96
CA TYR A 208 7.77 21.27 -7.12
C TYR A 208 7.73 21.98 -5.77
N ASN A 209 7.67 23.31 -5.79
CA ASN A 209 7.60 24.10 -4.56
C ASN A 209 6.38 23.69 -3.71
N TYR A 210 6.63 23.37 -2.45
CA TYR A 210 5.66 22.93 -1.45
C TYR A 210 5.26 24.06 -0.48
N GLU A 211 5.87 25.25 -0.57
CA GLU A 211 5.60 26.41 0.30
C GLU A 211 4.16 26.91 0.22
N GLY A 212 3.42 26.55 -0.85
CA GLY A 212 1.99 26.83 -0.95
C GLY A 212 1.09 25.88 -0.14
N ILE A 213 1.65 24.84 0.50
CA ILE A 213 0.90 23.92 1.34
C ILE A 213 0.90 24.45 2.77
N ASP A 214 -0.17 25.16 3.13
CA ASP A 214 -0.42 25.55 4.52
C ASP A 214 -0.99 24.36 5.31
N MET A 215 -0.13 23.67 6.05
CA MET A 215 -0.50 22.45 6.77
C MET A 215 -1.41 22.74 7.97
N GLU A 216 -1.20 23.87 8.65
CA GLU A 216 -2.00 24.29 9.80
C GLU A 216 -3.43 24.62 9.36
N PHE A 217 -3.57 25.42 8.29
CA PHE A 217 -4.86 25.72 7.71
C PHE A 217 -5.59 24.45 7.26
N ASN A 218 -4.92 23.57 6.49
CA ASN A 218 -5.55 22.35 5.99
C ASN A 218 -6.02 21.41 7.10
N GLN A 219 -5.22 21.24 8.15
CA GLN A 219 -5.61 20.42 9.31
C GLN A 219 -6.76 21.06 10.09
N SER A 220 -6.78 22.40 10.22
CA SER A 220 -7.88 23.11 10.88
C SER A 220 -9.21 22.94 10.13
N VAL A 221 -9.17 22.98 8.79
CA VAL A 221 -10.35 22.75 7.94
C VAL A 221 -10.84 21.31 8.07
N ASP A 222 -9.93 20.33 8.03
CA ASP A 222 -10.28 18.92 8.21
C ASP A 222 -10.86 18.64 9.60
N ALA A 223 -10.30 19.25 10.65
CA ALA A 223 -10.83 19.16 12.01
C ALA A 223 -12.23 19.80 12.15
N LEU A 224 -12.44 20.97 11.55
CA LEU A 224 -13.74 21.63 11.53
C LEU A 224 -14.79 20.78 10.79
N MET A 225 -14.43 20.21 9.65
CA MET A 225 -15.29 19.28 8.91
C MET A 225 -15.61 18.04 9.73
N ALA A 226 -14.65 17.50 10.49
CA ALA A 226 -14.87 16.36 11.37
C ALA A 226 -15.90 16.67 12.46
N VAL A 227 -15.80 17.83 13.10
CA VAL A 227 -16.80 18.30 14.07
C VAL A 227 -18.16 18.52 13.41
N SER A 228 -18.21 19.13 12.23
CA SER A 228 -19.47 19.34 11.51
C SER A 228 -20.15 18.03 11.09
N ASN A 229 -19.36 17.00 10.79
CA ASN A 229 -19.88 15.71 10.38
C ASN A 229 -20.32 14.85 11.56
N GLN A 230 -19.85 15.14 12.79
CA GLN A 230 -20.32 14.43 13.98
C GLN A 230 -21.84 14.57 14.07
N ILE A 231 -22.52 13.44 13.85
CA ILE A 231 -23.95 13.34 14.12
C ILE A 231 -24.06 13.43 15.64
N ASN A 232 -24.57 14.56 16.15
CA ASN A 232 -25.00 14.65 17.53
C ASN A 232 -26.12 13.62 17.71
N ALA A 233 -25.77 12.49 18.32
CA ALA A 233 -26.70 11.47 18.76
C ALA A 233 -27.39 11.91 20.06
#